data_AF-A0A2A2QMG4-F1
#
_entry.id   AF-A0A2A2QMG4-F1
#
_cell.length_a   1.000
_cell.length_b   1.000
_cell.length_c   1.000
_cell.angle_alpha   90.00
_cell.angle_beta   90.00
_cell.angle_gamma   90.00
#
_symmetry.space_group_name_H-M   'P 1'
#
loop_
_entity.id
_entity.type
_entity.pdbx_description
1 polymer ?
#
loop_
_entity_poly.entity_id
_entity_poly.type
_entity_poly.pdbx_seq_one_letter_code
_entity_poly.pdbx_strand_id
1 'polypeptide(L)'
;MACASVAGAVYHVDPAAGSMANPGTATQPWSTLEAVFAANKTFAAGDEIVLRSGYHGAPTVTGTNAGDVTIRPDTGASPKLRNLVVKSGARWVIEGLDICPGHEVPGSGYDATVVEIESSASLITLRDCTVRSALSTRGWTVDNWKDLTMRGIRTAAPSTTLSNNQVETTSFGITTRKTAAFTLVSGNLIKAFSHDGIQSLADDCVFESNTVSDAYVSDSSHNHDDFFQSWSAPVDGSTAVGGTTVYRVTLRGNTFISRTDPGQPFPSNPQGIGCFDGYYEGWVIENNLIASKTSHGIALYGAINCKVVNNTVVENPFDPAGGSTRPWIKIAAHKTRPALSSGNLVRNNISAKPVDAIAGSSTVDFHQTTTADSSYFANPAVFDYSLKATAPAKDAGIETEAPPTDITRASRVQPYDLGAHEFLVSSGQTYAEWLAANNLAPDGSGAGAPGEDPMGDGVWNMMKFSLGLPLAARGYGGRVVTGIHAAGGRRYLSLTYTHPDPAPSGASYQVLTSPDLSRWSAANAVPVSDTVAGGLRTRVVRDAVPIGEDATRRFIRLVVDVP
;
A
#
# COMPACT_ATOMS: atom_id res chain seq x y z
N MET A 1 14.92 -2.43 38.03
CA MET A 1 13.55 -2.22 38.51
C MET A 1 12.62 -2.44 37.33
N ALA A 2 11.83 -3.51 37.33
CA ALA A 2 10.75 -3.66 36.36
C ALA A 2 9.68 -2.61 36.74
N CYS A 3 9.52 -1.60 35.89
CA CYS A 3 8.44 -0.63 36.05
C CYS A 3 7.14 -1.35 35.71
N ALA A 4 6.29 -1.60 36.71
CA ALA A 4 4.94 -2.06 36.44
C ALA A 4 4.24 -0.99 35.59
N SER A 5 3.85 -1.34 34.36
CA SER A 5 2.98 -0.47 33.56
C SER A 5 1.66 -0.35 34.32
N VAL A 6 1.42 0.81 34.94
CA VAL A 6 0.08 1.15 35.42
C VAL A 6 -0.79 1.24 34.17
N ALA A 7 -1.76 0.34 34.02
CA ALA A 7 -2.72 0.41 32.94
C ALA A 7 -3.46 1.74 33.04
N GLY A 8 -3.51 2.52 31.96
CA GLY A 8 -4.24 3.79 31.93
C GLY A 8 -5.74 3.60 32.06
N ALA A 9 -6.45 4.71 32.30
CA ALA A 9 -7.90 4.69 32.38
C ALA A 9 -8.52 4.49 30.99
N VAL A 10 -9.64 3.77 30.93
CA VAL A 10 -10.42 3.57 29.71
C VAL A 10 -11.70 4.40 29.78
N TYR A 11 -11.85 5.36 28.88
CA TYR A 11 -13.02 6.21 28.75
C TYR A 11 -13.89 5.78 27.57
N HIS A 12 -15.18 5.60 27.80
CA HIS A 12 -16.12 5.19 26.76
C HIS A 12 -16.91 6.37 26.22
N VAL A 13 -17.03 6.42 24.89
CA VAL A 13 -17.74 7.46 24.14
C VAL A 13 -18.81 6.79 23.27
N ASP A 14 -20.06 7.21 23.42
CA ASP A 14 -21.23 6.63 22.76
C ASP A 14 -22.12 7.76 22.19
N PRO A 15 -22.17 7.93 20.85
CA PRO A 15 -22.92 9.02 20.26
C PRO A 15 -24.43 8.81 20.33
N ALA A 16 -24.90 7.58 20.59
CA ALA A 16 -26.31 7.25 20.65
C ALA A 16 -26.89 7.36 22.08
N ALA A 17 -26.12 6.94 23.08
CA ALA A 17 -26.59 6.85 24.48
C ALA A 17 -25.78 7.69 25.49
N GLY A 18 -24.68 8.30 25.06
CA GLY A 18 -23.76 9.02 25.95
C GLY A 18 -24.19 10.45 26.27
N SER A 19 -23.60 10.99 27.34
CA SER A 19 -23.80 12.37 27.78
C SER A 19 -22.50 12.92 28.36
N MET A 20 -22.16 14.18 28.07
CA MET A 20 -20.98 14.82 28.67
C MET A 20 -21.09 15.09 30.17
N ALA A 21 -22.30 14.96 30.74
CA ALA A 21 -22.49 14.96 32.18
C ALA A 21 -22.05 13.65 32.85
N ASN A 22 -21.88 12.59 32.07
CA ASN A 22 -21.46 11.28 32.57
C ASN A 22 -19.96 11.25 32.91
N PRO A 23 -19.52 10.30 33.75
CA PRO A 23 -18.10 10.14 34.09
C PRO A 23 -17.25 9.52 32.97
N GLY A 24 -17.82 9.06 31.86
CA GLY A 24 -17.07 8.42 30.76
C GLY A 24 -16.79 6.93 30.99
N THR A 25 -17.59 6.27 31.82
CA THR A 25 -17.47 4.82 32.10
C THR A 25 -18.25 4.00 31.07
N ALA A 26 -18.00 2.69 30.98
CA ALA A 26 -18.73 1.81 30.05
C ALA A 26 -20.26 1.89 30.17
N THR A 27 -20.80 1.99 31.39
CA THR A 27 -22.24 2.08 31.65
C THR A 27 -22.79 3.50 31.58
N GLN A 28 -21.93 4.51 31.69
CA GLN A 28 -22.27 5.93 31.60
C GLN A 28 -21.23 6.63 30.71
N PRO A 29 -21.30 6.40 29.39
CA PRO A 29 -20.31 6.92 28.45
C PRO A 29 -20.49 8.42 28.21
N TRP A 30 -19.43 9.09 27.77
CA TRP A 30 -19.52 10.42 27.18
C TRP A 30 -20.25 10.37 25.83
N SER A 31 -20.70 11.52 25.31
CA SER A 31 -21.49 11.58 24.07
C SER A 31 -20.64 11.34 22.81
N THR A 32 -20.20 12.38 22.10
CA THR A 32 -19.41 12.26 20.86
C THR A 32 -17.93 12.56 21.12
N LEU A 33 -17.04 12.11 20.24
CA LEU A 33 -15.62 12.43 20.37
C LEU A 33 -15.38 13.94 20.20
N GLU A 34 -16.14 14.58 19.31
CA GLU A 34 -16.16 16.04 19.18
C GLU A 34 -16.51 16.71 20.52
N ALA A 35 -17.55 16.23 21.21
CA ALA A 35 -17.96 16.80 22.50
C ALA A 35 -16.91 16.57 23.61
N VAL A 36 -16.16 15.47 23.58
CA VAL A 36 -15.05 15.21 24.52
C VAL A 36 -14.00 16.30 24.43
N PHE A 37 -13.56 16.64 23.21
CA PHE A 37 -12.57 17.70 23.01
C PHE A 37 -13.15 19.11 23.17
N ALA A 38 -14.40 19.35 22.79
CA ALA A 38 -15.08 20.63 23.05
C ALA A 38 -15.23 20.91 24.55
N ALA A 39 -15.37 19.86 25.37
CA ALA A 39 -15.42 19.95 26.82
C ALA A 39 -14.02 20.03 27.48
N ASN A 40 -12.93 20.10 26.70
CA ASN A 40 -11.55 20.17 27.18
C ASN A 40 -11.19 19.04 28.17
N LYS A 41 -11.62 17.80 27.89
CA LYS A 41 -11.19 16.64 28.69
C LYS A 41 -9.67 16.46 28.56
N THR A 42 -9.03 16.12 29.67
CA THR A 42 -7.60 15.86 29.75
C THR A 42 -7.33 14.41 30.09
N PHE A 43 -6.18 13.90 29.66
CA PHE A 43 -5.84 12.48 29.72
C PHE A 43 -4.42 12.30 30.27
N ALA A 44 -4.19 11.17 30.94
CA ALA A 44 -2.88 10.75 31.39
C ALA A 44 -2.23 9.80 30.38
N ALA A 45 -0.90 9.69 30.43
CA ALA A 45 -0.17 8.72 29.63
C ALA A 45 -0.71 7.29 29.84
N GLY A 46 -0.99 6.59 28.75
CA GLY A 46 -1.55 5.24 28.75
C GLY A 46 -3.07 5.18 28.76
N ASP A 47 -3.78 6.32 28.88
CA ASP A 47 -5.24 6.35 28.81
C ASP A 47 -5.75 5.98 27.41
N GLU A 48 -6.94 5.41 27.37
CA GLU A 48 -7.65 5.05 26.14
C GLU A 48 -9.02 5.71 26.07
N ILE A 49 -9.38 6.21 24.90
CA ILE A 49 -10.71 6.72 24.55
C ILE A 49 -11.31 5.73 23.54
N VAL A 50 -12.22 4.88 24.03
CA VAL A 50 -12.87 3.84 23.22
C VAL A 50 -14.21 4.34 22.68
N LEU A 51 -14.36 4.24 21.36
CA LEU A 51 -15.52 4.78 20.64
C LEU A 51 -16.48 3.65 20.26
N ARG A 52 -17.74 3.76 20.66
CA ARG A 52 -18.80 2.88 20.17
C ARG A 52 -19.20 3.23 18.74
N SER A 53 -19.99 2.37 18.10
CA SER A 53 -20.47 2.62 16.74
C SER A 53 -21.34 3.87 16.66
N GLY A 54 -21.22 4.61 15.55
CA GLY A 54 -22.06 5.77 15.26
C GLY A 54 -21.26 6.99 14.81
N TYR A 55 -21.95 8.12 14.64
CA TYR A 55 -21.36 9.37 14.18
C TYR A 55 -20.83 10.19 15.36
N HIS A 56 -19.52 10.43 15.40
CA HIS A 56 -18.83 11.15 16.49
C HIS A 56 -18.46 12.59 16.13
N GLY A 57 -18.96 13.12 15.01
CA GLY A 57 -18.78 14.51 14.61
C GLY A 57 -17.47 14.79 13.87
N ALA A 58 -16.96 16.01 14.03
CA ALA A 58 -15.71 16.49 13.42
C ALA A 58 -14.69 16.93 14.49
N PRO A 59 -14.11 15.99 15.26
CA PRO A 59 -13.29 16.33 16.42
C PRO A 59 -12.02 17.11 16.05
N THR A 60 -11.71 18.08 16.91
CA THR A 60 -10.39 18.72 16.97
C THR A 60 -9.64 18.20 18.20
N VAL A 61 -8.76 17.24 18.01
CA VAL A 61 -7.90 16.65 19.04
C VAL A 61 -6.86 17.67 19.46
N THR A 62 -6.80 17.94 20.77
CA THR A 62 -5.83 18.86 21.38
C THR A 62 -5.28 18.24 22.66
N GLY A 63 -4.16 18.80 23.17
CA GLY A 63 -3.57 18.37 24.43
C GLY A 63 -2.22 17.68 24.24
N THR A 64 -1.24 18.09 25.05
CA THR A 64 0.11 17.53 25.06
C THR A 64 0.21 16.54 26.20
N ASN A 65 0.39 15.25 25.88
CA ASN A 65 0.43 14.19 26.87
C ASN A 65 1.88 13.83 27.25
N ALA A 66 2.09 13.36 28.47
CA ALA A 66 3.42 12.92 28.94
C ALA A 66 3.88 11.60 28.27
N GLY A 67 2.94 10.83 27.74
CA GLY A 67 3.09 9.58 27.02
C GLY A 67 1.87 9.39 26.11
N ASP A 68 1.79 8.27 25.41
CA ASP A 68 0.75 8.07 24.40
C ASP A 68 -0.65 7.98 25.03
N VAL A 69 -1.63 8.60 24.38
CA VAL A 69 -3.06 8.44 24.66
C VAL A 69 -3.73 7.95 23.38
N THR A 70 -4.54 6.89 23.51
CA THR A 70 -5.08 6.17 22.35
C THR A 70 -6.55 6.49 22.14
N ILE A 71 -6.94 6.81 20.90
CA ILE A 71 -8.32 6.92 20.43
C ILE A 71 -8.56 5.76 19.48
N ARG A 72 -9.50 4.86 19.82
CA ARG A 72 -9.76 3.66 19.02
C ARG A 72 -11.23 3.21 19.10
N PRO A 73 -11.70 2.36 18.17
CA PRO A 73 -12.98 1.68 18.33
C PRO A 73 -13.01 0.81 19.59
N ASP A 74 -14.19 0.73 20.20
CA ASP A 74 -14.54 -0.37 21.09
C ASP A 74 -14.59 -1.70 20.30
N THR A 75 -14.51 -2.84 20.96
CA THR A 75 -14.42 -4.14 20.28
C THR A 75 -15.61 -4.37 19.35
N GLY A 76 -15.35 -4.53 18.05
CA GLY A 76 -16.37 -4.73 17.02
C GLY A 76 -17.17 -3.48 16.65
N ALA A 77 -16.81 -2.31 17.19
CA ALA A 77 -17.46 -1.05 16.85
C ALA A 77 -16.95 -0.46 15.52
N SER A 78 -17.77 0.40 14.91
CA SER A 78 -17.45 1.14 13.69
C SER A 78 -17.77 2.63 13.90
N PRO A 79 -16.88 3.38 14.57
CA PRO A 79 -17.03 4.81 14.78
C PRO A 79 -16.77 5.59 13.48
N LYS A 80 -17.59 6.61 13.25
CA LYS A 80 -17.58 7.43 12.03
C LYS A 80 -17.30 8.89 12.38
N LEU A 81 -16.39 9.52 11.65
CA LEU A 81 -16.07 10.94 11.75
C LEU A 81 -16.31 11.64 10.42
N ARG A 82 -16.72 12.91 10.46
CA ARG A 82 -16.77 13.73 9.25
C ARG A 82 -15.38 14.17 8.83
N ASN A 83 -14.62 14.76 9.76
CA ASN A 83 -13.23 15.17 9.60
C ASN A 83 -12.47 14.91 10.90
N LEU A 84 -11.16 14.97 10.84
CA LEU A 84 -10.29 14.94 12.01
C LEU A 84 -9.26 16.07 11.90
N VAL A 85 -9.14 16.86 12.96
CA VAL A 85 -8.06 17.84 13.11
C VAL A 85 -7.27 17.50 14.35
N VAL A 86 -5.93 17.50 14.26
CA VAL A 86 -5.03 17.45 15.42
C VAL A 86 -4.25 18.74 15.47
N LYS A 87 -4.40 19.51 16.55
CA LYS A 87 -3.71 20.79 16.74
C LYS A 87 -3.28 20.97 18.19
N SER A 88 -2.16 21.65 18.42
CA SER A 88 -1.61 21.87 19.76
C SER A 88 -1.59 20.59 20.61
N GLY A 89 -1.25 19.47 19.96
CA GLY A 89 -1.38 18.13 20.52
C GLY A 89 -0.10 17.32 20.38
N ALA A 90 0.21 16.48 21.35
CA ALA A 90 1.35 15.58 21.22
C ALA A 90 1.10 14.24 21.89
N ARG A 91 1.68 13.18 21.30
CA ARG A 91 1.55 11.78 21.76
C ARG A 91 0.11 11.29 21.75
N TRP A 92 -0.51 11.43 20.58
CA TRP A 92 -1.81 10.85 20.28
C TRP A 92 -1.64 9.68 19.33
N VAL A 93 -2.25 8.55 19.67
CA VAL A 93 -2.41 7.39 18.79
C VAL A 93 -3.88 7.34 18.39
N ILE A 94 -4.17 7.50 17.10
CA ILE A 94 -5.53 7.52 16.56
C ILE A 94 -5.62 6.35 15.59
N GLU A 95 -6.53 5.41 15.85
CA GLU A 95 -6.59 4.18 15.09
C GLU A 95 -7.99 3.69 14.75
N GLY A 96 -8.13 2.96 13.64
CA GLY A 96 -9.34 2.18 13.33
C GLY A 96 -10.59 2.98 13.00
N LEU A 97 -10.47 4.27 12.63
CA LEU A 97 -11.63 5.15 12.42
C LEU A 97 -12.05 5.23 10.94
N ASP A 98 -13.35 5.38 10.68
CA ASP A 98 -13.89 5.71 9.35
C ASP A 98 -14.14 7.24 9.27
N ILE A 99 -13.28 7.95 8.52
CA ILE A 99 -13.26 9.41 8.42
C ILE A 99 -13.68 9.81 7.01
N CYS A 100 -14.87 10.36 6.88
CA CYS A 100 -15.41 10.78 5.59
C CYS A 100 -16.45 11.90 5.77
N PRO A 101 -16.31 13.05 5.08
CA PRO A 101 -17.30 14.13 5.16
C PRO A 101 -18.71 13.64 4.87
N GLY A 102 -18.84 12.71 3.90
CA GLY A 102 -20.11 12.10 3.49
C GLY A 102 -20.91 11.37 4.57
N HIS A 103 -20.38 11.19 5.78
CA HIS A 103 -21.17 10.76 6.95
C HIS A 103 -22.16 11.84 7.45
N GLU A 104 -21.95 13.10 7.07
CA GLU A 104 -22.88 14.21 7.30
C GLU A 104 -23.31 14.87 5.98
N VAL A 105 -22.34 15.38 5.21
CA VAL A 105 -22.55 16.02 3.91
C VAL A 105 -21.38 15.67 2.98
N PRO A 106 -21.58 15.53 1.66
CA PRO A 106 -20.48 15.28 0.73
C PRO A 106 -19.33 16.27 0.91
N GLY A 107 -18.10 15.79 0.70
CA GLY A 107 -16.93 16.66 0.64
C GLY A 107 -17.09 17.73 -0.45
N SER A 108 -16.48 18.89 -0.23
CA SER A 108 -16.50 19.99 -1.19
C SER A 108 -15.15 20.69 -1.24
N GLY A 109 -14.57 20.75 -2.43
CA GLY A 109 -13.34 21.47 -2.72
C GLY A 109 -12.06 20.64 -2.54
N TYR A 110 -11.30 20.49 -3.64
CA TYR A 110 -10.08 19.70 -3.70
C TYR A 110 -8.97 20.15 -2.74
N ASP A 111 -8.98 21.41 -2.28
CA ASP A 111 -8.01 21.94 -1.31
C ASP A 111 -8.39 21.74 0.15
N ALA A 112 -9.66 21.43 0.44
CA ALA A 112 -10.08 21.09 1.79
C ALA A 112 -9.50 19.71 2.17
N THR A 113 -9.27 19.48 3.48
CA THR A 113 -8.60 18.27 3.98
C THR A 113 -9.51 17.47 4.91
N VAL A 114 -9.56 16.15 4.73
CA VAL A 114 -10.34 15.22 5.57
C VAL A 114 -9.66 15.02 6.94
N VAL A 115 -8.35 14.74 6.93
CA VAL A 115 -7.52 14.62 8.13
C VAL A 115 -6.38 15.63 8.10
N GLU A 116 -6.40 16.63 8.98
CA GLU A 116 -5.36 17.65 9.11
C GLU A 116 -4.60 17.49 10.44
N ILE A 117 -3.28 17.34 10.36
CA ILE A 117 -2.39 17.35 11.52
C ILE A 117 -1.52 18.61 11.43
N GLU A 118 -1.86 19.63 12.23
CA GLU A 118 -1.26 20.95 12.13
C GLU A 118 0.18 20.98 12.63
N SER A 119 0.95 22.00 12.21
CA SER A 119 2.35 22.20 12.65
C SER A 119 2.51 22.49 14.15
N SER A 120 1.42 22.80 14.84
CA SER A 120 1.35 22.96 16.30
C SER A 120 1.34 21.63 17.05
N ALA A 121 1.20 20.50 16.34
CA ALA A 121 1.24 19.16 16.90
C ALA A 121 2.59 18.46 16.67
N SER A 122 2.84 17.35 17.37
CA SER A 122 4.04 16.51 17.17
C SER A 122 3.81 15.09 17.71
N LEU A 123 4.60 14.10 17.26
CA LEU A 123 4.51 12.72 17.79
C LEU A 123 3.09 12.15 17.67
N ILE A 124 2.50 12.29 16.49
CA ILE A 124 1.13 11.83 16.19
C ILE A 124 1.22 10.53 15.42
N THR A 125 0.47 9.52 15.85
CA THR A 125 0.28 8.27 15.11
C THR A 125 -1.15 8.22 14.60
N LEU A 126 -1.32 8.07 13.29
CA LEU A 126 -2.59 7.74 12.64
C LEU A 126 -2.45 6.41 11.93
N ARG A 127 -3.18 5.39 12.39
CA ARG A 127 -3.06 4.05 11.82
C ARG A 127 -4.37 3.34 11.59
N ASP A 128 -4.40 2.40 10.66
CA ASP A 128 -5.55 1.51 10.43
C ASP A 128 -6.88 2.26 10.18
N CYS A 129 -6.83 3.52 9.76
CA CYS A 129 -8.02 4.34 9.48
C CYS A 129 -8.43 4.23 8.01
N THR A 130 -9.71 4.44 7.73
CA THR A 130 -10.23 4.68 6.39
C THR A 130 -10.52 6.16 6.22
N VAL A 131 -9.97 6.79 5.19
CA VAL A 131 -10.08 8.23 4.92
C VAL A 131 -10.59 8.46 3.51
N ARG A 132 -11.74 9.12 3.36
CA ARG A 132 -12.40 9.33 2.06
C ARG A 132 -13.05 10.70 1.92
N SER A 133 -13.17 11.23 0.71
CA SER A 133 -13.98 12.45 0.46
C SER A 133 -15.48 12.16 0.38
N ALA A 134 -15.84 10.94 -0.05
CA ALA A 134 -17.22 10.51 -0.26
C ALA A 134 -17.39 9.01 0.00
N LEU A 135 -18.62 8.61 0.35
CA LEU A 135 -18.97 7.20 0.59
C LEU A 135 -19.15 6.38 -0.70
N SER A 136 -19.38 7.06 -1.83
CA SER A 136 -19.58 6.44 -3.13
C SER A 136 -19.27 7.42 -4.26
N THR A 137 -18.61 6.92 -5.29
CA THR A 137 -18.32 7.63 -6.56
C THR A 137 -19.28 7.23 -7.68
N ARG A 138 -20.33 6.45 -7.38
CA ARG A 138 -21.27 5.96 -8.39
C ARG A 138 -21.94 7.13 -9.10
N GLY A 139 -21.80 7.17 -10.43
CA GLY A 139 -22.39 8.21 -11.28
C GLY A 139 -21.61 9.51 -11.30
N TRP A 140 -20.41 9.57 -10.71
CA TRP A 140 -19.54 10.74 -10.79
C TRP A 140 -19.14 11.03 -12.23
N THR A 141 -19.10 12.32 -12.57
CA THR A 141 -18.47 12.88 -13.78
C THR A 141 -17.04 13.34 -13.46
N VAL A 142 -16.30 13.78 -14.49
CA VAL A 142 -14.99 14.46 -14.29
C VAL A 142 -15.11 15.67 -13.37
N ASP A 143 -16.18 16.48 -13.54
CA ASP A 143 -16.41 17.65 -12.68
C ASP A 143 -16.64 17.24 -11.21
N ASN A 144 -17.24 16.06 -10.95
CA ASN A 144 -17.36 15.58 -9.58
C ASN A 144 -16.00 15.22 -8.97
N TRP A 145 -15.09 14.63 -9.76
CA TRP A 145 -13.71 14.37 -9.30
C TRP A 145 -12.95 15.66 -8.99
N LYS A 146 -13.30 16.78 -9.61
CA LYS A 146 -12.76 18.11 -9.35
C LYS A 146 -13.37 18.78 -8.11
N ASP A 147 -14.69 18.74 -8.02
CA ASP A 147 -15.44 19.60 -7.10
C ASP A 147 -15.73 18.94 -5.75
N LEU A 148 -15.82 17.60 -5.71
CA LEU A 148 -16.24 16.85 -4.53
C LEU A 148 -15.10 16.12 -3.81
N THR A 149 -13.97 15.91 -4.48
CA THR A 149 -12.80 15.34 -3.81
C THR A 149 -12.17 16.36 -2.87
N MET A 150 -11.50 15.85 -1.84
CA MET A 150 -10.75 16.58 -0.83
C MET A 150 -9.40 15.89 -0.65
N ARG A 151 -8.43 16.60 -0.05
CA ARG A 151 -7.16 15.99 0.38
C ARG A 151 -7.47 14.94 1.44
N GLY A 152 -6.85 13.77 1.35
CA GLY A 152 -7.01 12.69 2.32
C GLY A 152 -6.39 13.05 3.66
N ILE A 153 -5.09 12.81 3.78
CA ILE A 153 -4.31 13.10 4.99
C ILE A 153 -3.26 14.16 4.68
N ARG A 154 -3.25 15.24 5.47
CA ARG A 154 -2.21 16.26 5.41
C ARG A 154 -1.60 16.46 6.78
N THR A 155 -0.27 16.36 6.87
CA THR A 155 0.48 16.67 8.09
C THR A 155 1.49 17.79 7.86
N ALA A 156 1.53 18.72 8.80
CA ALA A 156 2.59 19.70 8.99
C ALA A 156 3.33 19.46 10.32
N ALA A 157 2.93 18.47 11.11
CA ALA A 157 3.55 18.10 12.39
C ALA A 157 4.80 17.23 12.19
N PRO A 158 5.93 17.55 12.84
CA PRO A 158 7.10 16.69 12.81
C PRO A 158 6.86 15.39 13.60
N SER A 159 7.67 14.37 13.28
CA SER A 159 7.64 13.06 13.94
C SER A 159 6.25 12.40 13.90
N THR A 160 5.56 12.52 12.76
CA THR A 160 4.27 11.88 12.53
C THR A 160 4.47 10.46 12.00
N THR A 161 3.63 9.51 12.41
CA THR A 161 3.53 8.18 11.81
C THR A 161 2.16 8.01 11.18
N LEU A 162 2.13 7.75 9.87
CA LEU A 162 0.93 7.45 9.09
C LEU A 162 1.07 6.02 8.56
N SER A 163 0.42 5.05 9.19
CA SER A 163 0.64 3.63 8.86
C SER A 163 -0.63 2.81 8.62
N ASN A 164 -0.62 1.94 7.61
CA ASN A 164 -1.72 1.01 7.32
C ASN A 164 -3.10 1.67 7.12
N ASN A 165 -3.15 2.92 6.69
CA ASN A 165 -4.40 3.61 6.39
C ASN A 165 -4.88 3.26 4.97
N GLN A 166 -6.19 3.28 4.79
CA GLN A 166 -6.85 3.22 3.48
C GLN A 166 -7.34 4.62 3.12
N VAL A 167 -6.65 5.28 2.20
CA VAL A 167 -6.97 6.62 1.71
C VAL A 167 -7.54 6.50 0.31
N GLU A 168 -8.83 6.76 0.15
CA GLU A 168 -9.52 6.49 -1.11
C GLU A 168 -10.42 7.64 -1.56
N THR A 169 -10.60 7.83 -2.86
CA THR A 169 -11.49 8.88 -3.40
C THR A 169 -11.08 10.26 -2.88
N THR A 170 -9.89 10.71 -3.25
CA THR A 170 -9.28 11.96 -2.79
C THR A 170 -8.74 12.79 -3.94
N SER A 171 -8.54 14.09 -3.73
CA SER A 171 -7.80 14.92 -4.67
C SER A 171 -6.31 14.56 -4.55
N PHE A 172 -5.74 14.84 -3.38
CA PHE A 172 -4.41 14.43 -2.98
C PHE A 172 -4.50 13.34 -1.91
N GLY A 173 -3.75 12.25 -2.02
CA GLY A 173 -3.80 11.15 -1.05
C GLY A 173 -3.18 11.52 0.30
N ILE A 174 -1.84 11.54 0.38
CA ILE A 174 -1.09 11.90 1.59
C ILE A 174 -0.12 13.06 1.30
N THR A 175 -0.14 14.11 2.13
CA THR A 175 0.76 15.26 2.01
C THR A 175 1.57 15.46 3.29
N THR A 176 2.90 15.46 3.19
CA THR A 176 3.82 15.97 4.24
C THR A 176 4.29 17.36 3.87
N ARG A 177 3.93 18.37 4.66
CA ARG A 177 4.38 19.75 4.47
C ARG A 177 5.80 19.93 4.98
N LYS A 178 6.48 21.03 4.58
CA LYS A 178 7.90 21.28 4.88
C LYS A 178 8.28 21.13 6.36
N THR A 179 7.38 21.47 7.29
CA THR A 179 7.61 21.39 8.74
C THR A 179 7.44 19.97 9.32
N ALA A 180 6.92 19.02 8.54
CA ALA A 180 6.64 17.65 8.99
C ALA A 180 7.87 16.72 8.94
N ALA A 181 9.04 17.21 9.37
CA ALA A 181 10.28 16.44 9.34
C ALA A 181 10.16 15.15 10.16
N PHE A 182 10.94 14.12 9.79
CA PHE A 182 10.95 12.80 10.45
C PHE A 182 9.60 12.08 10.42
N THR A 183 8.80 12.31 9.37
CA THR A 183 7.53 11.60 9.19
C THR A 183 7.76 10.21 8.58
N LEU A 184 7.13 9.19 9.15
CA LEU A 184 7.03 7.84 8.59
C LEU A 184 5.66 7.66 7.94
N VAL A 185 5.64 7.32 6.65
CA VAL A 185 4.45 6.94 5.89
C VAL A 185 4.63 5.51 5.41
N SER A 186 3.97 4.55 6.05
CA SER A 186 4.26 3.12 5.84
C SER A 186 3.03 2.25 5.63
N GLY A 187 3.03 1.37 4.63
CA GLY A 187 2.00 0.34 4.47
C GLY A 187 0.60 0.88 4.12
N ASN A 188 0.49 2.14 3.69
CA ASN A 188 -0.81 2.72 3.35
C ASN A 188 -1.26 2.28 1.96
N LEU A 189 -2.58 2.16 1.79
CA LEU A 189 -3.22 2.06 0.48
C LEU A 189 -3.76 3.45 0.12
N ILE A 190 -3.26 4.03 -0.96
CA ILE A 190 -3.81 5.24 -1.59
C ILE A 190 -4.44 4.82 -2.92
N LYS A 191 -5.75 5.03 -3.08
CA LYS A 191 -6.47 4.53 -4.25
C LYS A 191 -7.48 5.56 -4.77
N ALA A 192 -7.67 5.63 -6.09
CA ALA A 192 -8.70 6.47 -6.68
C ALA A 192 -8.48 7.96 -6.32
N PHE A 193 -7.36 8.51 -6.78
CA PHE A 193 -6.96 9.91 -6.53
C PHE A 193 -7.02 10.75 -7.81
N SER A 194 -7.25 12.06 -7.71
CA SER A 194 -7.44 12.93 -8.88
C SER A 194 -6.46 14.09 -9.06
N HIS A 195 -5.43 14.14 -8.23
CA HIS A 195 -4.23 14.97 -8.36
C HIS A 195 -3.00 14.09 -8.08
N ASP A 196 -2.27 14.33 -6.98
CA ASP A 196 -1.13 13.49 -6.62
C ASP A 196 -1.49 12.42 -5.59
N GLY A 197 -0.90 11.24 -5.72
CA GLY A 197 -1.02 10.19 -4.71
C GLY A 197 -0.38 10.61 -3.39
N ILE A 198 0.89 11.02 -3.45
CA ILE A 198 1.67 11.46 -2.30
C ILE A 198 2.40 12.76 -2.65
N GLN A 199 2.42 13.73 -1.73
CA GLN A 199 3.26 14.92 -1.80
C GLN A 199 4.22 14.95 -0.61
N SER A 200 5.53 15.04 -0.86
CA SER A 200 6.55 15.08 0.19
C SER A 200 7.40 16.33 0.12
N LEU A 201 7.26 17.22 1.10
CA LEU A 201 7.97 18.51 1.14
C LEU A 201 8.93 18.63 2.33
N ALA A 202 8.87 17.69 3.28
CA ALA A 202 9.66 17.68 4.50
C ALA A 202 10.96 16.88 4.37
N ASP A 203 11.92 17.23 5.21
CA ASP A 203 13.21 16.55 5.33
C ASP A 203 13.10 15.28 6.19
N ASP A 204 14.01 14.33 5.98
CA ASP A 204 14.16 13.12 6.80
C ASP A 204 12.89 12.23 6.87
N CYS A 205 12.04 12.30 5.85
CA CYS A 205 10.85 11.47 5.76
C CYS A 205 11.15 10.07 5.18
N VAL A 206 10.41 9.07 5.64
CA VAL A 206 10.44 7.70 5.09
C VAL A 206 9.08 7.34 4.54
N PHE A 207 9.04 6.92 3.29
CA PHE A 207 7.86 6.39 2.60
C PHE A 207 8.15 4.95 2.22
N GLU A 208 7.55 3.99 2.92
CA GLU A 208 7.86 2.58 2.68
C GLU A 208 6.65 1.66 2.58
N SER A 209 6.74 0.66 1.70
CA SER A 209 5.71 -0.37 1.53
C SER A 209 4.30 0.17 1.24
N ASN A 210 4.16 1.40 0.71
CA ASN A 210 2.86 1.97 0.36
C ASN A 210 2.43 1.49 -1.03
N THR A 211 1.12 1.37 -1.24
CA THR A 211 0.53 1.12 -2.56
C THR A 211 -0.26 2.35 -2.99
N VAL A 212 0.06 2.93 -4.15
CA VAL A 212 -0.69 4.04 -4.74
C VAL A 212 -1.20 3.60 -6.10
N SER A 213 -2.52 3.69 -6.30
CA SER A 213 -3.14 3.20 -7.53
C SER A 213 -4.38 3.95 -7.98
N ASP A 214 -4.74 3.75 -9.24
CA ASP A 214 -5.96 4.25 -9.88
C ASP A 214 -6.07 5.78 -9.86
N ALA A 215 -5.38 6.43 -10.79
CA ALA A 215 -5.44 7.88 -10.95
C ALA A 215 -6.63 8.29 -11.85
N TYR A 216 -7.32 9.36 -11.48
CA TYR A 216 -8.50 9.89 -12.15
C TYR A 216 -8.25 11.31 -12.66
N VAL A 217 -8.77 11.64 -13.83
CA VAL A 217 -8.73 13.01 -14.34
C VAL A 217 -9.68 13.89 -13.53
N SER A 218 -9.19 15.04 -13.03
CA SER A 218 -9.98 16.09 -12.38
C SER A 218 -10.10 17.37 -13.21
N ASP A 219 -9.34 17.54 -14.29
CA ASP A 219 -9.51 18.67 -15.21
C ASP A 219 -9.10 18.32 -16.65
N SER A 220 -9.61 19.09 -17.62
CA SER A 220 -9.20 19.01 -19.03
C SER A 220 -8.01 19.90 -19.37
N SER A 221 -7.41 20.57 -18.37
CA SER A 221 -6.40 21.60 -18.53
C SER A 221 -5.22 21.42 -17.58
N HIS A 222 -4.39 20.42 -17.90
CA HIS A 222 -2.94 20.43 -17.62
C HIS A 222 -2.47 20.22 -16.18
N ASN A 223 -3.29 19.70 -15.28
CA ASN A 223 -2.74 19.04 -14.10
C ASN A 223 -1.96 17.78 -14.54
N HIS A 224 -0.63 17.77 -14.32
CA HIS A 224 0.16 16.53 -14.37
C HIS A 224 0.08 15.88 -13.00
N ASP A 225 -0.76 14.87 -12.86
CA ASP A 225 -0.81 14.02 -11.67
C ASP A 225 0.52 13.30 -11.48
N ASP A 226 0.98 13.12 -10.24
CA ASP A 226 2.13 12.28 -9.87
C ASP A 226 1.71 11.21 -8.86
N PHE A 227 2.27 10.01 -8.90
CA PHE A 227 2.09 9.12 -7.75
C PHE A 227 2.79 9.65 -6.50
N PHE A 228 3.97 10.22 -6.70
CA PHE A 228 4.75 10.87 -5.67
C PHE A 228 5.36 12.14 -6.23
N GLN A 229 4.96 13.29 -5.68
CA GLN A 229 5.52 14.59 -6.04
C GLN A 229 6.37 15.17 -4.90
N SER A 230 7.47 15.80 -5.27
CA SER A 230 8.23 16.65 -4.36
C SER A 230 8.70 17.93 -5.04
N TRP A 231 8.75 18.99 -4.25
CA TRP A 231 9.37 20.27 -4.55
C TRP A 231 9.88 20.90 -3.27
N SER A 232 10.87 21.79 -3.36
CA SER A 232 11.35 22.49 -2.18
C SER A 232 10.40 23.67 -1.88
N ALA A 233 9.57 23.54 -0.84
CA ALA A 233 8.66 24.59 -0.43
C ALA A 233 9.37 25.67 0.42
N PRO A 234 8.90 26.94 0.36
CA PRO A 234 9.36 27.97 1.28
C PRO A 234 9.03 27.63 2.73
N VAL A 235 9.93 27.98 3.65
CA VAL A 235 9.76 27.78 5.10
C VAL A 235 8.98 28.95 5.73
N ASP A 236 9.15 30.17 5.21
CA ASP A 236 8.64 31.43 5.78
C ASP A 236 8.26 32.47 4.71
N GLY A 237 8.15 32.05 3.44
CA GLY A 237 7.91 32.94 2.30
C GLY A 237 9.12 33.79 1.87
N SER A 238 10.28 33.67 2.52
CA SER A 238 11.50 34.39 2.15
C SER A 238 12.19 33.85 0.89
N THR A 239 11.85 32.63 0.48
CA THR A 239 12.40 31.94 -0.69
C THR A 239 11.29 31.56 -1.67
N ALA A 240 11.58 31.55 -2.96
CA ALA A 240 10.64 31.02 -3.94
C ALA A 240 10.56 29.49 -3.84
N VAL A 241 9.46 28.89 -4.30
CA VAL A 241 9.40 27.45 -4.61
C VAL A 241 10.60 27.08 -5.50
N GLY A 242 11.24 25.94 -5.22
CA GLY A 242 12.50 25.57 -5.89
C GLY A 242 13.71 26.39 -5.47
N GLY A 243 13.62 27.14 -4.38
CA GLY A 243 14.72 27.93 -3.84
C GLY A 243 15.59 27.20 -2.82
N THR A 244 15.17 26.04 -2.34
CA THR A 244 15.78 25.33 -1.20
C THR A 244 15.98 23.85 -1.53
N THR A 245 16.33 23.07 -0.52
CA THR A 245 16.61 21.64 -0.63
C THR A 245 15.62 20.85 0.23
N VAL A 246 15.22 19.67 -0.26
CA VAL A 246 14.57 18.62 0.54
C VAL A 246 15.62 17.55 0.81
N TYR A 247 15.86 17.25 2.08
CA TYR A 247 16.97 16.39 2.49
C TYR A 247 16.53 14.98 2.89
N ARG A 248 17.32 13.99 2.49
CA ARG A 248 17.36 12.64 3.08
C ARG A 248 15.99 11.93 3.14
N VAL A 249 15.19 12.09 2.10
CA VAL A 249 13.93 11.32 1.97
C VAL A 249 14.25 9.92 1.45
N THR A 250 13.63 8.92 2.07
CA THR A 250 13.72 7.52 1.63
C THR A 250 12.38 7.06 1.05
N LEU A 251 12.39 6.53 -0.18
CA LEU A 251 11.29 5.82 -0.81
C LEU A 251 11.70 4.37 -1.00
N ARG A 252 11.11 3.45 -0.22
CA ARG A 252 11.48 2.04 -0.22
C ARG A 252 10.29 1.12 -0.45
N GLY A 253 10.39 0.23 -1.43
CA GLY A 253 9.44 -0.88 -1.53
C GLY A 253 8.00 -0.44 -1.82
N ASN A 254 7.80 0.74 -2.40
CA ASN A 254 6.46 1.23 -2.73
C ASN A 254 6.01 0.67 -4.09
N THR A 255 4.71 0.48 -4.24
CA THR A 255 4.06 0.05 -5.49
C THR A 255 3.17 1.15 -6.03
N PHE A 256 3.40 1.52 -7.28
CA PHE A 256 2.74 2.62 -7.97
C PHE A 256 2.14 2.13 -9.29
N ILE A 257 0.82 2.14 -9.44
CA ILE A 257 0.12 1.56 -10.60
C ILE A 257 -0.93 2.54 -11.14
N SER A 258 -0.83 2.96 -12.40
CA SER A 258 -1.65 4.07 -12.92
C SER A 258 -3.14 3.74 -12.92
N ARG A 259 -3.45 2.51 -13.30
CA ARG A 259 -4.79 1.92 -13.25
C ARG A 259 -4.70 0.41 -13.02
N THR A 260 -5.62 -0.13 -12.23
CA THR A 260 -5.72 -1.57 -11.94
C THR A 260 -6.94 -2.21 -12.61
N ASP A 261 -7.84 -1.40 -13.17
CA ASP A 261 -9.00 -1.84 -13.95
C ASP A 261 -8.92 -1.28 -15.38
N PRO A 262 -8.87 -2.12 -16.44
CA PRO A 262 -8.93 -1.62 -17.81
C PRO A 262 -10.26 -0.91 -18.15
N GLY A 263 -11.31 -1.13 -17.36
CA GLY A 263 -12.60 -0.46 -17.44
C GLY A 263 -12.73 0.81 -16.58
N GLN A 264 -11.65 1.27 -15.93
CA GLN A 264 -11.71 2.45 -15.06
C GLN A 264 -12.23 3.68 -15.82
N PRO A 265 -13.26 4.39 -15.31
CA PRO A 265 -13.73 5.63 -15.92
C PRO A 265 -12.76 6.78 -15.65
N PHE A 266 -12.61 7.69 -16.62
CA PHE A 266 -11.77 8.90 -16.53
C PHE A 266 -10.32 8.65 -16.08
N PRO A 267 -9.60 7.66 -16.64
CA PRO A 267 -8.25 7.34 -16.20
C PRO A 267 -7.30 8.50 -16.51
N SER A 268 -6.49 8.89 -15.52
CA SER A 268 -5.33 9.77 -15.72
C SER A 268 -4.07 8.96 -15.97
N ASN A 269 -3.01 9.61 -16.47
CA ASN A 269 -1.69 9.01 -16.66
C ASN A 269 -0.68 9.71 -15.75
N PRO A 270 -0.66 9.35 -14.44
CA PRO A 270 0.19 10.02 -13.49
C PRO A 270 1.66 9.76 -13.84
N GLN A 271 2.49 10.78 -13.63
CA GLN A 271 3.92 10.63 -13.51
C GLN A 271 4.26 9.70 -12.34
N GLY A 272 5.47 9.16 -12.36
CA GLY A 272 5.97 8.22 -11.37
C GLY A 272 6.36 8.91 -10.06
N ILE A 273 7.65 8.90 -9.76
CA ILE A 273 8.25 9.72 -8.71
C ILE A 273 8.80 11.00 -9.36
N GLY A 274 8.06 12.11 -9.22
CA GLY A 274 8.36 13.41 -9.80
C GLY A 274 8.93 14.38 -8.77
N CYS A 275 10.22 14.70 -8.89
CA CYS A 275 10.89 15.68 -8.03
C CYS A 275 11.31 16.87 -8.89
N PHE A 276 10.45 17.89 -8.90
CA PHE A 276 10.55 19.06 -9.75
C PHE A 276 10.60 20.32 -8.91
N ASP A 277 11.38 21.32 -9.31
CA ASP A 277 11.40 22.61 -8.61
C ASP A 277 11.91 22.51 -7.14
N GLY A 278 13.14 22.03 -6.99
CA GLY A 278 13.88 21.97 -5.72
C GLY A 278 15.23 21.28 -5.90
N TYR A 279 16.12 21.41 -4.92
CA TYR A 279 17.22 20.46 -4.79
C TYR A 279 16.78 19.27 -3.93
N TYR A 280 17.33 18.10 -4.25
CA TYR A 280 17.05 16.85 -3.54
C TYR A 280 18.38 16.25 -3.14
N GLU A 281 18.68 16.25 -1.84
CA GLU A 281 20.01 15.86 -1.37
C GLU A 281 19.98 14.65 -0.46
N GLY A 282 20.79 13.63 -0.79
CA GLY A 282 20.93 12.43 0.02
C GLY A 282 19.69 11.53 0.01
N TRP A 283 18.86 11.60 -1.04
CA TRP A 283 17.68 10.74 -1.14
C TRP A 283 18.05 9.30 -1.46
N VAL A 284 17.22 8.37 -0.98
CA VAL A 284 17.31 6.95 -1.32
C VAL A 284 15.98 6.50 -1.93
N ILE A 285 16.01 6.05 -3.18
CA ILE A 285 14.85 5.55 -3.92
C ILE A 285 15.16 4.12 -4.32
N GLU A 286 14.63 3.15 -3.57
CA GLU A 286 15.00 1.75 -3.71
C GLU A 286 13.84 0.75 -3.68
N ASN A 287 13.98 -0.35 -4.42
CA ASN A 287 13.01 -1.44 -4.46
C ASN A 287 11.58 -1.00 -4.81
N ASN A 288 11.38 0.13 -5.50
CA ASN A 288 10.04 0.56 -5.87
C ASN A 288 9.61 -0.04 -7.21
N LEU A 289 8.32 -0.35 -7.32
CA LEU A 289 7.65 -0.74 -8.55
C LEU A 289 6.81 0.42 -9.05
N ILE A 290 7.07 0.88 -10.29
CA ILE A 290 6.31 1.93 -10.97
C ILE A 290 5.79 1.36 -12.29
N ALA A 291 4.47 1.27 -12.43
CA ALA A 291 3.77 0.88 -13.65
C ALA A 291 2.87 2.04 -14.13
N SER A 292 3.32 2.78 -15.15
CA SER A 292 2.58 3.92 -15.72
C SER A 292 2.99 4.23 -17.17
N LYS A 293 2.10 4.86 -17.93
CA LYS A 293 2.35 5.41 -19.27
C LYS A 293 2.62 6.93 -19.21
N THR A 294 3.81 7.23 -18.75
CA THR A 294 4.36 8.58 -18.65
C THR A 294 5.83 8.59 -19.08
N SER A 295 6.41 9.75 -19.37
CA SER A 295 7.86 9.84 -19.55
C SER A 295 8.58 9.77 -18.22
N HIS A 296 8.08 10.45 -17.19
CA HIS A 296 8.76 10.59 -15.90
C HIS A 296 8.43 9.43 -14.96
N GLY A 297 9.13 8.30 -15.07
CA GLY A 297 8.97 7.17 -14.14
C GLY A 297 9.64 7.42 -12.78
N ILE A 298 10.92 7.81 -12.81
CA ILE A 298 11.60 8.43 -11.67
C ILE A 298 12.36 9.62 -12.22
N ALA A 299 12.07 10.83 -11.76
CA ALA A 299 12.65 12.05 -12.30
C ALA A 299 13.11 12.97 -11.17
N LEU A 300 14.42 13.16 -11.05
CA LEU A 300 15.03 14.07 -10.09
C LEU A 300 15.72 15.23 -10.82
N TYR A 301 15.20 16.44 -10.63
CA TYR A 301 15.75 17.67 -11.20
C TYR A 301 16.49 18.44 -10.10
N GLY A 302 17.82 18.44 -10.10
CA GLY A 302 18.63 19.00 -8.99
C GLY A 302 19.01 17.99 -7.91
N ALA A 303 19.30 16.74 -8.31
CA ALA A 303 19.69 15.66 -7.41
C ALA A 303 21.16 15.77 -6.98
N ILE A 304 21.42 15.68 -5.67
CA ILE A 304 22.75 15.76 -5.08
C ILE A 304 22.94 14.55 -4.17
N ASN A 305 23.95 13.72 -4.43
CA ASN A 305 24.27 12.55 -3.60
C ASN A 305 23.07 11.59 -3.41
N CYS A 306 22.18 11.47 -4.39
CA CYS A 306 21.02 10.59 -4.34
C CYS A 306 21.34 9.18 -4.85
N LYS A 307 20.62 8.19 -4.33
CA LYS A 307 20.66 6.80 -4.78
C LYS A 307 19.32 6.42 -5.38
N VAL A 308 19.33 5.92 -6.62
CA VAL A 308 18.19 5.31 -7.30
C VAL A 308 18.59 3.88 -7.65
N VAL A 309 18.21 2.93 -6.79
CA VAL A 309 18.74 1.55 -6.86
C VAL A 309 17.67 0.48 -6.86
N ASN A 310 17.81 -0.56 -7.68
CA ASN A 310 16.91 -1.71 -7.65
C ASN A 310 15.42 -1.35 -7.82
N ASN A 311 15.07 -0.40 -8.69
CA ASN A 311 13.67 -0.09 -9.01
C ASN A 311 13.24 -0.77 -10.32
N THR A 312 11.95 -1.11 -10.43
CA THR A 312 11.33 -1.58 -11.67
C THR A 312 10.37 -0.51 -12.19
N VAL A 313 10.69 0.10 -13.34
CA VAL A 313 10.01 1.28 -13.89
C VAL A 313 9.47 0.98 -15.30
N VAL A 314 8.22 0.59 -15.40
CA VAL A 314 7.66 -0.10 -16.56
C VAL A 314 6.34 0.51 -17.02
N GLU A 315 5.93 0.18 -18.25
CA GLU A 315 4.62 0.56 -18.77
C GLU A 315 3.52 -0.24 -18.04
N ASN A 316 2.38 0.40 -17.75
CA ASN A 316 1.20 -0.31 -17.27
C ASN A 316 0.54 -1.04 -18.47
N PRO A 317 0.24 -2.34 -18.36
CA PRO A 317 -0.37 -3.12 -19.46
C PRO A 317 -1.78 -2.67 -19.86
N PHE A 318 -2.49 -1.93 -19.00
CA PHE A 318 -3.83 -1.42 -19.28
C PHE A 318 -3.82 -0.02 -19.89
N ASP A 319 -2.65 0.64 -19.94
CA ASP A 319 -2.52 1.88 -20.68
C ASP A 319 -2.55 1.58 -22.20
N PRO A 320 -3.29 2.33 -23.02
CA PRO A 320 -3.48 2.00 -24.44
C PRO A 320 -2.17 1.75 -25.18
N ALA A 321 -2.09 0.74 -26.03
CA ALA A 321 -0.91 0.51 -26.85
C ALA A 321 -0.68 1.67 -27.85
N GLY A 322 0.58 2.10 -28.03
CA GLY A 322 0.98 3.09 -29.03
C GLY A 322 1.46 4.44 -28.46
N GLY A 323 2.40 5.07 -29.17
CA GLY A 323 3.14 6.28 -28.76
C GLY A 323 4.59 5.96 -28.33
N SER A 324 5.45 6.99 -28.27
CA SER A 324 6.86 6.86 -27.83
C SER A 324 7.07 7.17 -26.34
N THR A 325 6.00 7.54 -25.62
CA THR A 325 6.01 7.88 -24.20
C THR A 325 6.09 6.61 -23.36
N ARG A 326 7.24 6.41 -22.71
CA ARG A 326 7.49 5.29 -21.79
C ARG A 326 8.32 5.80 -20.62
N PRO A 327 8.17 5.21 -19.43
CA PRO A 327 8.80 5.75 -18.24
C PRO A 327 10.31 5.50 -18.26
N TRP A 328 11.07 6.56 -18.04
CA TRP A 328 12.51 6.54 -17.82
C TRP A 328 12.85 6.81 -16.35
N ILE A 329 14.11 6.56 -16.02
CA ILE A 329 14.79 7.16 -14.86
C ILE A 329 15.60 8.35 -15.39
N LYS A 330 15.37 9.54 -14.82
CA LYS A 330 15.99 10.79 -15.26
C LYS A 330 16.66 11.54 -14.11
N ILE A 331 17.92 11.88 -14.28
CA ILE A 331 18.67 12.80 -13.42
C ILE A 331 19.00 14.05 -14.25
N ALA A 332 18.27 15.14 -13.98
CA ALA A 332 18.38 16.39 -14.73
C ALA A 332 18.87 17.53 -13.84
N ALA A 333 19.27 18.65 -14.45
CA ALA A 333 19.65 19.85 -13.74
C ALA A 333 18.44 20.47 -13.04
N HIS A 334 18.69 21.31 -12.05
CA HIS A 334 17.64 22.13 -11.48
C HIS A 334 16.97 22.98 -12.57
N LYS A 335 15.64 23.04 -12.60
CA LYS A 335 14.87 23.66 -13.71
C LYS A 335 15.25 25.12 -13.99
N THR A 336 15.54 25.88 -12.93
CA THR A 336 15.72 27.35 -13.02
C THR A 336 17.02 27.86 -12.40
N ARG A 337 17.91 26.97 -11.92
CA ARG A 337 19.12 27.38 -11.19
C ARG A 337 20.36 26.71 -11.78
N PRO A 338 21.52 27.39 -11.79
CA PRO A 338 22.67 26.99 -12.59
C PRO A 338 23.48 25.80 -12.05
N ALA A 339 23.24 25.34 -10.81
CA ALA A 339 23.96 24.18 -10.28
C ALA A 339 23.42 22.88 -10.86
N LEU A 340 24.33 22.01 -11.31
CA LEU A 340 24.00 20.70 -11.87
C LEU A 340 23.80 19.67 -10.76
N SER A 341 23.03 18.63 -11.08
CA SER A 341 22.99 17.41 -10.29
C SER A 341 24.38 16.80 -10.19
N SER A 342 24.75 16.26 -9.03
CA SER A 342 26.10 15.72 -8.79
C SER A 342 26.13 14.60 -7.74
N GLY A 343 27.14 13.72 -7.83
CA GLY A 343 27.38 12.67 -6.84
C GLY A 343 26.33 11.56 -6.77
N ASN A 344 25.45 11.44 -7.76
CA ASN A 344 24.35 10.48 -7.72
C ASN A 344 24.78 9.06 -8.13
N LEU A 345 24.01 8.07 -7.70
CA LEU A 345 24.13 6.68 -8.10
C LEU A 345 22.80 6.18 -8.68
N VAL A 346 22.84 5.66 -9.91
CA VAL A 346 21.71 4.96 -10.55
C VAL A 346 22.18 3.56 -10.92
N ARG A 347 21.74 2.55 -10.16
CA ARG A 347 22.29 1.19 -10.25
C ARG A 347 21.22 0.12 -10.10
N ASN A 348 21.44 -1.04 -10.71
CA ASN A 348 20.59 -2.21 -10.57
C ASN A 348 19.12 -1.99 -10.96
N ASN A 349 18.79 -1.00 -11.80
CA ASN A 349 17.39 -0.72 -12.14
C ASN A 349 16.96 -1.46 -13.42
N ILE A 350 15.65 -1.66 -13.54
CA ILE A 350 14.98 -2.01 -14.78
C ILE A 350 14.09 -0.82 -15.16
N SER A 351 14.19 -0.31 -16.40
CA SER A 351 13.23 0.68 -16.89
C SER A 351 12.81 0.51 -18.35
N ALA A 352 11.69 1.11 -18.76
CA ALA A 352 11.18 1.03 -20.13
C ALA A 352 12.01 1.79 -21.17
N LYS A 353 12.90 2.68 -20.71
CA LYS A 353 13.90 3.39 -21.50
C LYS A 353 15.26 3.37 -20.82
N PRO A 354 16.37 3.62 -21.54
CA PRO A 354 17.65 3.88 -20.92
C PRO A 354 17.58 5.03 -19.91
N VAL A 355 18.46 5.00 -18.90
CA VAL A 355 18.63 6.09 -17.94
C VAL A 355 19.07 7.36 -18.68
N ASP A 356 18.40 8.47 -18.41
CA ASP A 356 18.74 9.80 -18.93
C ASP A 356 19.36 10.63 -17.80
N ALA A 357 20.68 10.60 -17.70
CA ALA A 357 21.44 11.36 -16.70
C ALA A 357 22.37 12.37 -17.37
N ILE A 358 22.45 13.58 -16.81
CA ILE A 358 23.44 14.57 -17.26
C ILE A 358 24.86 14.01 -17.09
N ALA A 359 25.71 14.19 -18.09
CA ALA A 359 27.09 13.73 -18.05
C ALA A 359 27.82 14.23 -16.79
N GLY A 360 28.48 13.32 -16.07
CA GLY A 360 29.20 13.62 -14.83
C GLY A 360 28.32 13.83 -13.58
N SER A 361 26.98 13.80 -13.71
CA SER A 361 26.07 13.97 -12.57
C SER A 361 25.90 12.71 -11.73
N SER A 362 26.09 11.54 -12.36
CA SER A 362 25.69 10.25 -11.81
C SER A 362 26.65 9.15 -12.28
N THR A 363 26.91 8.18 -11.41
CA THR A 363 27.36 6.85 -11.84
C THR A 363 26.13 6.07 -12.28
N VAL A 364 26.13 5.58 -13.52
CA VAL A 364 25.05 4.78 -14.09
C VAL A 364 25.63 3.45 -14.55
N ASP A 365 25.28 2.37 -13.87
CA ASP A 365 25.76 1.01 -14.16
C ASP A 365 24.71 -0.05 -13.80
N PHE A 366 24.93 -1.29 -14.24
CA PHE A 366 24.04 -2.44 -14.00
C PHE A 366 22.57 -2.08 -14.23
N HIS A 367 22.26 -1.56 -15.43
CA HIS A 367 20.92 -1.10 -15.78
C HIS A 367 20.40 -1.87 -17.00
N GLN A 368 19.13 -2.23 -16.99
CA GLN A 368 18.50 -2.92 -18.11
C GLN A 368 17.23 -2.24 -18.61
N THR A 369 17.05 -2.25 -19.93
CA THR A 369 15.87 -1.70 -20.58
C THR A 369 14.92 -2.81 -21.03
N THR A 370 13.63 -2.72 -20.65
CA THR A 370 12.58 -3.65 -21.09
C THR A 370 11.19 -3.01 -21.07
N THR A 371 10.32 -3.38 -22.01
CA THR A 371 8.96 -2.83 -22.15
C THR A 371 7.90 -3.57 -21.35
N ALA A 372 8.25 -4.09 -20.17
CA ALA A 372 7.30 -4.78 -19.29
C ALA A 372 6.67 -6.06 -19.89
N ASP A 373 7.31 -6.69 -20.88
CA ASP A 373 6.68 -7.80 -21.58
C ASP A 373 6.82 -9.13 -20.82
N SER A 374 6.08 -10.13 -21.31
CA SER A 374 6.05 -11.47 -20.73
C SER A 374 7.37 -12.24 -20.86
N SER A 375 8.42 -11.70 -21.48
CA SER A 375 9.74 -12.36 -21.50
C SER A 375 10.55 -12.10 -20.23
N TYR A 376 10.32 -10.98 -19.54
CA TYR A 376 11.00 -10.64 -18.28
C TYR A 376 10.23 -11.08 -17.05
N PHE A 377 8.93 -10.81 -17.04
CA PHE A 377 8.13 -10.86 -15.82
C PHE A 377 7.14 -12.01 -15.84
N ALA A 378 6.82 -12.52 -14.66
CA ALA A 378 5.93 -13.66 -14.44
C ALA A 378 4.56 -13.44 -15.11
N ASN A 379 3.85 -12.37 -14.72
CA ASN A 379 2.55 -12.02 -15.29
C ASN A 379 2.21 -10.52 -15.17
N PRO A 380 2.74 -9.66 -16.06
CA PRO A 380 2.44 -8.24 -16.07
C PRO A 380 0.95 -7.91 -16.13
N ALA A 381 0.13 -8.73 -16.79
CA ALA A 381 -1.31 -8.48 -16.98
C ALA A 381 -2.13 -8.47 -15.67
N VAL A 382 -1.54 -8.94 -14.57
CA VAL A 382 -2.10 -8.85 -13.21
C VAL A 382 -1.15 -8.14 -12.24
N PHE A 383 -0.19 -7.36 -12.78
CA PHE A 383 0.83 -6.62 -12.05
C PHE A 383 1.82 -7.50 -11.26
N ASP A 384 2.00 -8.77 -11.66
CA ASP A 384 3.06 -9.62 -11.14
C ASP A 384 4.36 -9.38 -11.93
N TYR A 385 5.19 -8.51 -11.37
CA TYR A 385 6.51 -8.14 -11.90
C TYR A 385 7.66 -8.91 -11.24
N SER A 386 7.38 -10.08 -10.66
CA SER A 386 8.42 -11.04 -10.28
C SER A 386 9.17 -11.46 -11.54
N LEU A 387 10.48 -11.66 -11.43
CA LEU A 387 11.31 -12.07 -12.57
C LEU A 387 10.98 -13.52 -12.99
N LYS A 388 11.15 -13.81 -14.28
CA LYS A 388 11.21 -15.18 -14.78
C LYS A 388 12.61 -15.74 -14.66
N ALA A 389 12.74 -17.06 -14.56
CA ALA A 389 14.04 -17.74 -14.57
C ALA A 389 14.89 -17.39 -15.79
N THR A 390 14.25 -17.09 -16.92
CA THR A 390 14.88 -16.72 -18.19
C THR A 390 15.12 -15.22 -18.34
N ALA A 391 14.72 -14.41 -17.36
CA ALA A 391 14.86 -12.96 -17.44
C ALA A 391 16.35 -12.61 -17.45
N PRO A 392 16.84 -11.81 -18.42
CA PRO A 392 18.24 -11.42 -18.42
C PRO A 392 18.61 -10.45 -17.28
N ALA A 393 17.62 -9.99 -16.50
CA ALA A 393 17.80 -9.24 -15.27
C ALA A 393 18.24 -10.11 -14.08
N LYS A 394 18.04 -11.43 -14.17
CA LYS A 394 18.46 -12.39 -13.15
C LYS A 394 19.98 -12.48 -13.09
N ASP A 395 20.54 -12.48 -11.89
CA ASP A 395 21.97 -12.53 -11.57
C ASP A 395 22.81 -11.46 -12.30
N ALA A 396 22.18 -10.35 -12.71
CA ALA A 396 22.80 -9.34 -13.57
C ALA A 396 23.14 -8.02 -12.85
N GLY A 397 22.82 -7.92 -11.57
CA GLY A 397 23.16 -6.80 -10.68
C GLY A 397 24.34 -7.10 -9.76
N ILE A 398 24.62 -6.13 -8.88
CA ILE A 398 25.69 -6.24 -7.87
C ILE A 398 25.20 -5.83 -6.48
N GLU A 399 25.85 -6.35 -5.44
CA GLU A 399 25.52 -6.06 -4.04
C GLU A 399 25.89 -4.62 -3.61
N THR A 400 26.94 -4.04 -4.21
CA THR A 400 27.49 -2.76 -3.75
C THR A 400 26.46 -1.64 -3.84
N GLU A 401 26.10 -1.06 -2.69
CA GLU A 401 25.10 0.00 -2.51
C GLU A 401 23.64 -0.43 -2.82
N ALA A 402 23.39 -1.72 -2.99
CA ALA A 402 22.06 -2.28 -3.15
C ALA A 402 21.44 -2.65 -1.78
N PRO A 403 20.11 -2.54 -1.60
CA PRO A 403 19.45 -3.03 -0.40
C PRO A 403 19.60 -4.56 -0.28
N PRO A 404 19.76 -5.11 0.93
CA PRO A 404 19.96 -6.55 1.14
C PRO A 404 18.69 -7.39 0.92
N THR A 405 17.54 -6.73 0.85
CA THR A 405 16.25 -7.37 0.56
C THR A 405 15.60 -6.73 -0.66
N ASP A 406 14.63 -7.42 -1.25
CA ASP A 406 13.83 -6.95 -2.38
C ASP A 406 12.52 -6.26 -1.91
N ILE A 407 11.65 -5.91 -2.86
CA ILE A 407 10.33 -5.28 -2.59
C ILE A 407 9.41 -6.16 -1.73
N THR A 408 9.56 -7.48 -1.80
CA THR A 408 8.79 -8.45 -0.99
C THR A 408 9.42 -8.70 0.38
N ARG A 409 10.55 -8.04 0.66
CA ARG A 409 11.43 -8.22 1.83
C ARG A 409 12.18 -9.56 1.84
N ALA A 410 12.22 -10.27 0.72
CA ALA A 410 13.06 -11.45 0.57
C ALA A 410 14.53 -11.05 0.49
N SER A 411 15.42 -11.83 1.09
CA SER A 411 16.87 -11.62 0.96
C SER A 411 17.30 -11.79 -0.50
N ARG A 412 18.18 -10.91 -0.98
CA ARG A 412 18.79 -11.05 -2.30
C ARG A 412 19.88 -12.11 -2.29
N VAL A 413 20.01 -12.83 -3.40
CA VAL A 413 21.01 -13.89 -3.61
C VAL A 413 22.08 -13.33 -4.53
N GLN A 414 23.36 -13.59 -4.24
CA GLN A 414 24.43 -13.11 -5.12
C GLN A 414 24.62 -14.03 -6.34
N PRO A 415 24.84 -13.46 -7.55
CA PRO A 415 24.77 -12.04 -7.89
C PRO A 415 23.33 -11.51 -7.80
N TYR A 416 23.14 -10.28 -7.28
CA TYR A 416 21.80 -9.72 -7.10
C TYR A 416 21.07 -9.56 -8.43
N ASP A 417 19.74 -9.61 -8.38
CA ASP A 417 18.93 -9.30 -9.55
C ASP A 417 18.77 -7.80 -9.78
N LEU A 418 18.60 -7.44 -11.05
CA LEU A 418 18.17 -6.09 -11.42
C LEU A 418 16.68 -5.90 -11.10
N GLY A 419 16.32 -4.67 -10.72
CA GLY A 419 14.95 -4.28 -10.42
C GLY A 419 14.51 -4.57 -9.00
N ALA A 420 13.22 -4.39 -8.76
CA ALA A 420 12.61 -4.39 -7.44
C ALA A 420 12.45 -5.77 -6.82
N HIS A 421 12.35 -6.83 -7.62
CA HIS A 421 12.15 -8.20 -7.15
C HIS A 421 13.45 -8.99 -7.28
N GLU A 422 13.67 -9.89 -6.33
CA GLU A 422 14.62 -10.98 -6.46
C GLU A 422 13.91 -12.21 -7.04
N PHE A 423 14.55 -12.88 -7.99
CA PHE A 423 14.12 -14.15 -8.52
C PHE A 423 14.35 -15.23 -7.47
N LEU A 424 13.29 -15.54 -6.74
CA LEU A 424 13.27 -16.70 -5.88
C LEU A 424 12.93 -17.92 -6.73
N VAL A 425 13.87 -18.85 -6.84
CA VAL A 425 13.61 -20.19 -7.37
C VAL A 425 12.60 -20.86 -6.44
N SER A 426 11.31 -20.78 -6.73
CA SER A 426 10.27 -21.51 -5.99
C SER A 426 10.13 -22.95 -6.48
N SER A 427 11.23 -23.70 -6.56
CA SER A 427 11.20 -25.14 -6.83
C SER A 427 11.78 -25.90 -5.65
N GLY A 428 10.93 -26.69 -4.97
CA GLY A 428 11.38 -27.59 -3.90
C GLY A 428 11.76 -26.94 -2.57
N GLN A 429 11.40 -25.67 -2.33
CA GLN A 429 11.55 -25.05 -1.00
C GLN A 429 10.79 -25.89 0.04
N THR A 430 11.43 -26.21 1.16
CA THR A 430 10.83 -26.86 2.32
C THR A 430 10.06 -25.86 3.17
N TYR A 431 9.12 -26.35 3.98
CA TYR A 431 8.38 -25.47 4.88
C TYR A 431 9.30 -24.74 5.89
N ALA A 432 10.32 -25.42 6.40
CA ALA A 432 11.31 -24.84 7.31
C ALA A 432 12.12 -23.69 6.66
N GLU A 433 12.52 -23.85 5.40
CA GLU A 433 13.21 -22.79 4.64
C GLU A 433 12.29 -21.59 4.38
N TRP A 434 11.01 -21.85 4.10
CA TRP A 434 10.01 -20.78 3.97
C TRP A 434 9.80 -20.04 5.28
N LEU A 435 9.71 -20.74 6.41
CA LEU A 435 9.61 -20.11 7.74
C LEU A 435 10.83 -19.25 8.05
N ALA A 436 12.04 -19.77 7.80
CA ALA A 436 13.28 -19.03 7.99
C ALA A 436 13.33 -17.75 7.15
N ALA A 437 12.93 -17.83 5.87
CA ALA A 437 12.85 -16.67 4.98
C ALA A 437 11.84 -15.61 5.44
N ASN A 438 10.84 -16.00 6.25
CA ASN A 438 9.82 -15.11 6.79
C ASN A 438 10.06 -14.72 8.26
N ASN A 439 11.27 -14.94 8.79
CA ASN A 439 11.63 -14.67 10.19
C ASN A 439 10.75 -15.39 11.23
N LEU A 440 10.25 -16.57 10.87
CA LEU A 440 9.50 -17.45 11.76
C LEU A 440 10.40 -18.60 12.24
N ALA A 441 10.03 -19.22 13.36
CA ALA A 441 10.79 -20.33 13.92
C ALA A 441 10.83 -21.49 12.92
N PRO A 442 12.02 -21.91 12.40
CA PRO A 442 12.11 -22.91 11.32
C PRO A 442 11.64 -24.31 11.74
N ASP A 443 11.50 -24.56 13.04
CA ASP A 443 10.95 -25.80 13.60
C ASP A 443 9.41 -25.86 13.57
N GLY A 444 8.75 -24.82 13.04
CA GLY A 444 7.29 -24.75 12.97
C GLY A 444 6.62 -24.49 14.33
N SER A 445 7.35 -23.92 15.30
CA SER A 445 6.79 -23.55 16.60
C SER A 445 6.31 -22.09 16.66
N GLY A 446 5.47 -21.78 17.66
CA GLY A 446 4.93 -20.44 17.87
C GLY A 446 4.19 -19.92 16.63
N ALA A 447 4.48 -18.68 16.23
CA ALA A 447 3.90 -18.05 15.04
C ALA A 447 4.27 -18.74 13.71
N GLY A 448 5.24 -19.67 13.73
CA GLY A 448 5.64 -20.49 12.59
C GLY A 448 4.81 -21.76 12.41
N ALA A 449 3.85 -22.05 13.29
CA ALA A 449 3.08 -23.28 13.17
C ALA A 449 2.17 -23.31 11.94
N PRO A 450 1.93 -24.50 11.33
CA PRO A 450 1.14 -24.67 10.11
C PRO A 450 -0.23 -24.00 10.11
N GLY A 451 -0.93 -24.05 11.25
CA GLY A 451 -2.28 -23.53 11.43
C GLY A 451 -2.34 -22.09 11.93
N GLU A 452 -1.20 -21.45 12.13
CA GLU A 452 -1.17 -20.06 12.60
C GLU A 452 -1.40 -19.09 11.45
N ASP A 453 -2.01 -17.96 11.80
CA ASP A 453 -2.26 -16.82 10.93
C ASP A 453 -1.66 -15.57 11.58
N PRO A 454 -0.32 -15.40 11.49
CA PRO A 454 0.35 -14.25 12.09
C PRO A 454 -0.02 -12.92 11.42
N MET A 455 -0.65 -12.97 10.23
CA MET A 455 -1.11 -11.77 9.53
C MET A 455 -2.54 -11.38 9.89
N GLY A 456 -3.33 -12.27 10.50
CA GLY A 456 -4.74 -12.06 10.81
C GLY A 456 -5.63 -11.91 9.57
N ASP A 457 -5.28 -12.54 8.45
CA ASP A 457 -6.01 -12.44 7.18
C ASP A 457 -6.87 -13.66 6.83
N GLY A 458 -6.94 -14.63 7.74
CA GLY A 458 -7.68 -15.88 7.61
C GLY A 458 -6.99 -16.94 6.76
N VAL A 459 -5.72 -16.75 6.36
CA VAL A 459 -4.95 -17.73 5.57
C VAL A 459 -3.73 -18.21 6.35
N TRP A 460 -3.80 -19.47 6.78
CA TRP A 460 -2.75 -20.08 7.60
C TRP A 460 -1.42 -20.24 6.85
N ASN A 461 -0.31 -20.25 7.59
CA ASN A 461 1.05 -20.38 7.07
C ASN A 461 1.21 -21.54 6.08
N MET A 462 0.64 -22.71 6.39
CA MET A 462 0.72 -23.89 5.51
C MET A 462 0.11 -23.63 4.13
N MET A 463 -1.00 -22.89 4.09
CA MET A 463 -1.67 -22.53 2.85
C MET A 463 -0.85 -21.51 2.05
N LYS A 464 -0.26 -20.52 2.73
CA LYS A 464 0.62 -19.53 2.08
C LYS A 464 1.85 -20.20 1.46
N PHE A 465 2.54 -21.04 2.22
CA PHE A 465 3.66 -21.85 1.73
C PHE A 465 3.26 -22.69 0.51
N SER A 466 2.18 -23.47 0.63
CA SER A 466 1.72 -24.37 -0.43
C SER A 466 1.34 -23.61 -1.71
N LEU A 467 0.85 -22.37 -1.61
CA LEU A 467 0.49 -21.55 -2.76
C LEU A 467 1.67 -20.72 -3.30
N GLY A 468 2.86 -20.83 -2.72
CA GLY A 468 4.03 -20.03 -3.08
C GLY A 468 3.86 -18.55 -2.77
N LEU A 469 3.11 -18.23 -1.71
CA LEU A 469 2.85 -16.85 -1.28
C LEU A 469 3.88 -16.40 -0.25
N PRO A 470 4.32 -15.12 -0.27
CA PRO A 470 5.05 -14.54 0.85
C PRO A 470 4.14 -14.44 2.07
N LEU A 471 4.70 -14.43 3.29
CA LEU A 471 3.91 -14.36 4.53
C LEU A 471 2.97 -13.16 4.54
N ALA A 472 3.45 -12.00 4.07
CA ALA A 472 2.73 -10.75 4.05
C ALA A 472 1.59 -10.68 3.00
N ALA A 473 1.47 -11.67 2.10
CA ALA A 473 0.38 -11.70 1.14
C ALA A 473 -0.96 -11.76 1.88
N ARG A 474 -1.86 -10.82 1.56
CA ARG A 474 -3.21 -10.78 2.11
C ARG A 474 -4.11 -11.77 1.38
N GLY A 475 -4.78 -12.65 2.14
CA GLY A 475 -5.66 -13.66 1.57
C GLY A 475 -4.91 -14.63 0.66
N TYR A 476 -5.56 -15.15 -0.38
CA TYR A 476 -4.97 -16.14 -1.29
C TYR A 476 -4.11 -15.52 -2.41
N GLY A 477 -3.88 -14.20 -2.46
CA GLY A 477 -3.09 -13.56 -3.52
C GLY A 477 -3.56 -13.85 -4.95
N GLY A 478 -4.87 -14.05 -5.14
CA GLY A 478 -5.45 -14.49 -6.41
C GLY A 478 -5.16 -15.95 -6.81
N ARG A 479 -4.41 -16.70 -5.99
CA ARG A 479 -4.02 -18.10 -6.22
C ARG A 479 -5.14 -19.09 -5.97
N VAL A 480 -6.22 -18.70 -5.31
CA VAL A 480 -7.41 -19.53 -5.13
C VAL A 480 -8.64 -18.70 -5.47
N VAL A 481 -9.41 -19.18 -6.44
CA VAL A 481 -10.62 -18.51 -6.91
C VAL A 481 -11.75 -19.53 -6.99
N THR A 482 -12.88 -19.23 -6.35
CA THR A 482 -14.11 -20.01 -6.54
C THR A 482 -14.97 -19.36 -7.61
N GLY A 483 -15.71 -20.18 -8.35
CA GLY A 483 -16.52 -19.68 -9.46
C GLY A 483 -17.53 -20.70 -9.94
N ILE A 484 -18.17 -20.39 -11.06
CA ILE A 484 -19.12 -21.27 -11.72
C ILE A 484 -18.57 -21.71 -13.06
N HIS A 485 -18.51 -23.03 -13.28
CA HIS A 485 -18.17 -23.60 -14.57
C HIS A 485 -19.45 -24.04 -15.29
N ALA A 486 -19.67 -23.54 -16.51
CA ALA A 486 -20.81 -23.94 -17.34
C ALA A 486 -20.37 -25.03 -18.33
N ALA A 487 -21.05 -26.18 -18.29
CA ALA A 487 -20.76 -27.30 -19.19
C ALA A 487 -22.05 -28.07 -19.51
N GLY A 488 -22.27 -28.37 -20.79
CA GLY A 488 -23.43 -29.15 -21.23
C GLY A 488 -24.79 -28.53 -20.83
N GLY A 489 -24.91 -27.21 -20.86
CA GLY A 489 -26.13 -26.48 -20.46
C GLY A 489 -26.38 -26.41 -18.95
N ARG A 490 -25.50 -26.97 -18.12
CA ARG A 490 -25.59 -26.96 -16.65
C ARG A 490 -24.48 -26.14 -16.02
N ARG A 491 -24.69 -25.70 -14.78
CA ARG A 491 -23.75 -24.91 -13.98
C ARG A 491 -23.20 -25.76 -12.85
N TYR A 492 -21.90 -25.67 -12.59
CA TYR A 492 -21.22 -26.41 -11.53
C TYR A 492 -20.40 -25.47 -10.67
N LEU A 493 -20.32 -25.72 -9.37
CA LEU A 493 -19.36 -25.03 -8.52
C LEU A 493 -17.94 -25.41 -8.96
N SER A 494 -17.03 -24.45 -9.00
CA SER A 494 -15.64 -24.65 -9.42
C SER A 494 -14.67 -23.94 -8.51
N LEU A 495 -13.45 -24.46 -8.47
CA LEU A 495 -12.30 -23.93 -7.75
C LEU A 495 -11.10 -23.98 -8.68
N THR A 496 -10.50 -22.82 -8.90
CA THR A 496 -9.21 -22.66 -9.55
C THR A 496 -8.17 -22.45 -8.47
N TYR A 497 -7.08 -23.21 -8.53
CA TYR A 497 -5.92 -22.95 -7.68
C TYR A 497 -4.62 -22.93 -8.49
N THR A 498 -3.68 -22.09 -8.06
CA THR A 498 -2.36 -21.92 -8.67
C THR A 498 -1.29 -22.08 -7.62
N HIS A 499 -0.28 -22.90 -7.90
CA HIS A 499 0.86 -23.13 -6.99
C HIS A 499 2.18 -23.17 -7.78
N PRO A 500 3.35 -23.10 -7.13
CA PRO A 500 4.64 -23.28 -7.79
C PRO A 500 4.76 -24.61 -8.53
N ASP A 501 5.45 -24.65 -9.67
CA ASP A 501 5.78 -25.85 -10.42
C ASP A 501 7.30 -25.95 -10.62
N PRO A 502 7.97 -26.97 -10.04
CA PRO A 502 7.40 -28.04 -9.21
C PRO A 502 6.83 -27.51 -7.89
N ALA A 503 5.88 -28.26 -7.32
CA ALA A 503 5.29 -27.92 -6.03
C ALA A 503 6.36 -27.74 -4.94
N PRO A 504 6.11 -26.91 -3.91
CA PRO A 504 6.92 -26.87 -2.70
C PRO A 504 7.14 -28.27 -2.13
N SER A 505 8.30 -28.49 -1.51
CA SER A 505 8.71 -29.83 -1.10
C SER A 505 7.70 -30.44 -0.13
N GLY A 506 7.21 -31.64 -0.45
CA GLY A 506 6.21 -32.36 0.33
C GLY A 506 4.77 -31.87 0.14
N ALA A 507 4.53 -30.71 -0.50
CA ALA A 507 3.18 -30.19 -0.68
C ALA A 507 2.34 -31.05 -1.64
N SER A 508 1.13 -31.37 -1.19
CA SER A 508 0.10 -32.05 -1.97
C SER A 508 -1.21 -31.28 -1.93
N TYR A 509 -1.99 -31.40 -3.00
CA TYR A 509 -3.20 -30.60 -3.22
C TYR A 509 -4.37 -31.50 -3.58
N GLN A 510 -5.49 -31.33 -2.89
CA GLN A 510 -6.71 -32.06 -3.16
C GLN A 510 -7.92 -31.14 -3.11
N VAL A 511 -8.76 -31.18 -4.15
CA VAL A 511 -10.05 -30.47 -4.14
C VAL A 511 -11.12 -31.43 -3.64
N LEU A 512 -11.89 -30.98 -2.65
CA LEU A 512 -12.99 -31.74 -2.07
C LEU A 512 -14.30 -31.01 -2.28
N THR A 513 -15.37 -31.76 -2.50
CA THR A 513 -16.73 -31.22 -2.52
C THR A 513 -17.58 -31.83 -1.41
N SER A 514 -18.63 -31.11 -1.01
CA SER A 514 -19.55 -31.52 0.05
C SER A 514 -20.99 -31.10 -0.24
N PRO A 515 -21.99 -31.94 0.08
CA PRO A 515 -23.40 -31.53 0.08
C PRO A 515 -23.82 -30.76 1.36
N ASP A 516 -23.08 -30.89 2.46
CA ASP A 516 -23.60 -30.56 3.80
C ASP A 516 -22.57 -29.97 4.77
N LEU A 517 -21.35 -29.66 4.31
CA LEU A 517 -20.19 -29.23 5.11
C LEU A 517 -19.64 -30.27 6.10
N SER A 518 -20.31 -31.40 6.31
CA SER A 518 -19.88 -32.46 7.22
C SER A 518 -19.13 -33.59 6.51
N ARG A 519 -19.58 -33.95 5.30
CA ARG A 519 -19.00 -35.03 4.48
C ARG A 519 -18.25 -34.42 3.31
N TRP A 520 -16.93 -34.56 3.30
CA TRP A 520 -16.06 -34.07 2.24
C TRP A 520 -15.48 -35.25 1.45
N SER A 521 -15.48 -35.14 0.12
CA SER A 521 -14.93 -36.19 -0.74
C SER A 521 -14.32 -35.63 -2.01
N ALA A 522 -13.24 -36.26 -2.48
CA ALA A 522 -12.63 -35.98 -3.78
C ALA A 522 -13.37 -36.70 -4.92
N ALA A 523 -14.27 -37.65 -4.63
CA ALA A 523 -14.91 -38.49 -5.65
C ALA A 523 -15.76 -37.69 -6.66
N ASN A 524 -16.25 -36.53 -6.25
CA ASN A 524 -17.05 -35.63 -7.09
C ASN A 524 -16.23 -34.44 -7.63
N ALA A 525 -14.91 -34.40 -7.41
CA ALA A 525 -14.05 -33.36 -7.94
C ALA A 525 -13.61 -33.75 -9.36
N VAL A 526 -14.05 -32.99 -10.37
CA VAL A 526 -13.79 -33.24 -11.79
C VAL A 526 -12.77 -32.21 -12.29
N PRO A 527 -11.56 -32.63 -12.70
CA PRO A 527 -10.59 -31.76 -13.34
C PRO A 527 -11.16 -31.16 -14.63
N VAL A 528 -10.94 -29.86 -14.81
CA VAL A 528 -11.33 -29.10 -16.02
C VAL A 528 -10.09 -28.75 -16.83
N SER A 529 -9.03 -28.27 -16.16
CA SER A 529 -7.74 -27.96 -16.80
C SER A 529 -6.59 -28.11 -15.81
N ASP A 530 -5.39 -28.37 -16.34
CA ASP A 530 -4.10 -28.38 -15.64
C ASP A 530 -3.06 -27.78 -16.58
N THR A 531 -2.60 -26.57 -16.28
CA THR A 531 -1.71 -25.80 -17.16
C THR A 531 -0.49 -25.32 -16.38
N VAL A 532 0.70 -25.49 -16.95
CA VAL A 532 1.95 -24.95 -16.40
C VAL A 532 2.38 -23.75 -17.24
N ALA A 533 2.60 -22.61 -16.58
CA ALA A 533 3.11 -21.39 -17.20
C ALA A 533 3.90 -20.57 -16.18
N GLY A 534 5.10 -20.11 -16.56
CA GLY A 534 5.89 -19.19 -15.72
C GLY A 534 6.34 -19.78 -14.38
N GLY A 535 6.64 -21.08 -14.31
CA GLY A 535 7.02 -21.75 -13.05
C GLY A 535 5.84 -21.96 -12.09
N LEU A 536 4.61 -21.82 -12.58
CA LEU A 536 3.39 -22.02 -11.82
C LEU A 536 2.51 -23.05 -12.52
N ARG A 537 1.84 -23.87 -11.73
CA ARG A 537 0.79 -24.78 -12.19
C ARG A 537 -0.56 -24.26 -11.74
N THR A 538 -1.47 -24.07 -12.69
CA THR A 538 -2.86 -23.67 -12.46
C THR A 538 -3.78 -24.84 -12.78
N ARG A 539 -4.64 -25.19 -11.83
CA ARG A 539 -5.63 -26.26 -11.95
C ARG A 539 -7.02 -25.73 -11.73
N VAL A 540 -7.92 -26.04 -12.66
CA VAL A 540 -9.35 -25.77 -12.52
C VAL A 540 -10.04 -27.08 -12.25
N VAL A 541 -10.81 -27.14 -11.17
CA VAL A 541 -11.58 -28.32 -10.77
C VAL A 541 -13.02 -27.89 -10.51
N ARG A 542 -13.99 -28.69 -10.93
CA ARG A 542 -15.42 -28.44 -10.67
C ARG A 542 -16.04 -29.59 -9.89
N ASP A 543 -17.19 -29.32 -9.29
CA ASP A 543 -18.07 -30.36 -8.79
C ASP A 543 -18.67 -31.17 -9.95
N ALA A 544 -18.89 -32.46 -9.72
CA ALA A 544 -19.63 -33.35 -10.60
C ALA A 544 -21.14 -33.09 -10.55
N VAL A 545 -21.63 -32.53 -9.44
CA VAL A 545 -23.06 -32.25 -9.22
C VAL A 545 -23.40 -30.82 -9.64
N PRO A 546 -24.39 -30.61 -10.52
CA PRO A 546 -24.79 -29.27 -10.94
C PRO A 546 -25.48 -28.49 -9.82
N ILE A 547 -25.38 -27.18 -9.88
CA ILE A 547 -26.11 -26.25 -9.01
C ILE A 547 -27.39 -25.76 -9.70
N GLY A 548 -28.50 -25.69 -8.96
CA GLY A 548 -29.71 -24.95 -9.39
C GLY A 548 -30.97 -25.74 -9.72
N GLU A 549 -31.00 -27.08 -9.61
CA GLU A 549 -32.22 -27.87 -9.91
C GLU A 549 -32.92 -28.44 -8.65
N ASP A 550 -32.18 -28.79 -7.58
CA ASP A 550 -32.74 -29.61 -6.47
C ASP A 550 -32.68 -28.98 -5.06
N ALA A 551 -32.48 -27.66 -4.93
CA ALA A 551 -32.33 -26.94 -3.65
C ALA A 551 -31.19 -27.42 -2.70
N THR A 552 -30.40 -28.43 -3.09
CA THR A 552 -29.25 -28.88 -2.31
C THR A 552 -28.09 -27.90 -2.42
N ARG A 553 -27.65 -27.35 -1.28
CA ARG A 553 -26.43 -26.54 -1.20
C ARG A 553 -25.22 -27.41 -1.53
N ARG A 554 -24.23 -26.83 -2.22
CA ARG A 554 -22.98 -27.49 -2.57
C ARG A 554 -21.82 -26.63 -2.11
N PHE A 555 -20.75 -27.29 -1.66
CA PHE A 555 -19.55 -26.65 -1.15
C PHE A 555 -18.33 -27.26 -1.82
N ILE A 556 -17.29 -26.45 -2.03
CA ILE A 556 -16.00 -26.85 -2.60
C ILE A 556 -14.89 -26.25 -1.74
N ARG A 557 -13.80 -26.98 -1.55
CA ARG A 557 -12.60 -26.47 -0.88
C ARG A 557 -11.33 -27.06 -1.47
N LEU A 558 -10.23 -26.34 -1.30
CA LEU A 558 -8.89 -26.85 -1.48
C LEU A 558 -8.37 -27.36 -0.13
N VAL A 559 -7.77 -28.53 -0.13
CA VAL A 559 -6.99 -29.09 0.97
C VAL A 559 -5.55 -29.15 0.52
N VAL A 560 -4.66 -28.67 1.37
CA VAL A 560 -3.21 -28.80 1.20
C VAL A 560 -2.66 -29.60 2.37
N ASP A 561 -1.68 -30.45 2.08
CA ASP A 561 -0.98 -31.25 3.07
C ASP A 561 0.52 -31.21 2.78
N VAL A 562 1.33 -31.11 3.83
CA VAL A 562 2.79 -31.13 3.79
C VAL A 562 3.23 -32.07 4.91
N PRO A 563 3.98 -33.15 4.59
CA PRO A 563 4.33 -34.21 5.53
C PRO A 563 5.28 -33.78 6.65
#